data_AF-A0AA35QDR2-F1
#
_entry.id   AF-A0AA35QDR2-F1
#
_cell.length_a   1.000
_cell.length_b   1.000
_cell.length_c   1.000
_cell.angle_alpha   90.00
_cell.angle_beta   90.00
_cell.angle_gamma   90.00
#
_symmetry.space_group_name_H-M   'P 1'
#
loop_
_entity.id
_entity.type
_entity.pdbx_description
1 polymer ?
#
loop_
_entity_poly.entity_id
_entity_poly.type
_entity_poly.pdbx_seq_one_letter_code
_entity_poly.pdbx_strand_id
1 'polypeptide(L)'
;MTVNTERFIEVEQNGSAERIIIGTVMQRARCIVGRATTCWKAHREGHPEMPLVIKDSWQYSERDEEGDLLCEVTRKGVVTVVRYYHHEAVTVRGIYDDIRENIRGGLNNTKATNYWREHPMSSSSITTGTSRNSCHSSRKRSSSQTGAPLPPSKRSYSTSPTKVVSVPNRVHRRVVLRDYGKAIHKASSRLALLTALEDCIGGHESPHAAGFLHRDISINNLMINEDDENPSWPSFLIDLDLSRSNEQCPLEQRSFFWVLFWVCIHYNSPDEGKVVPRFDKWNFADTEELALSKTGVNSNEGDFLRIAEANFTSYYRPLIAWINRLRRTVFPNSGRWVREDEGLYARMRQILQEAGKDLNLAEA
;
A
#
# COMPACT_ATOMS: atom_id res chain seq x y z
N MET A 1 -17.07 -12.90 18.34
CA MET A 1 -18.06 -13.80 18.99
C MET A 1 -18.84 -14.54 17.91
N THR A 2 -19.65 -15.54 18.26
CA THR A 2 -20.54 -16.25 17.32
C THR A 2 -21.95 -16.33 17.86
N VAL A 3 -22.94 -15.88 17.10
CA VAL A 3 -24.38 -16.04 17.38
C VAL A 3 -25.01 -16.55 16.10
N ASN A 4 -25.87 -17.57 16.19
CA ASN A 4 -26.57 -18.16 15.03
C ASN A 4 -25.65 -18.54 13.86
N THR A 5 -24.46 -19.11 14.15
CA THR A 5 -23.39 -19.50 13.19
C THR A 5 -22.64 -18.36 12.50
N GLU A 6 -23.06 -17.11 12.68
CA GLU A 6 -22.38 -15.94 12.14
C GLU A 6 -21.35 -15.40 13.12
N ARG A 7 -20.17 -15.05 12.61
CA ARG A 7 -19.10 -14.42 13.39
C ARG A 7 -19.34 -12.92 13.40
N PHE A 8 -19.20 -12.27 14.55
CA PHE A 8 -19.34 -10.82 14.66
C PHE A 8 -18.32 -10.22 15.64
N ILE A 9 -18.13 -8.91 15.50
CA ILE A 9 -17.50 -8.04 16.50
C ILE A 9 -18.52 -7.03 17.02
N GLU A 10 -18.37 -6.64 18.27
CA GLU A 10 -19.11 -5.52 18.85
C GLU A 10 -18.17 -4.31 18.86
N VAL A 11 -18.67 -3.19 18.36
CA VAL A 11 -17.95 -1.91 18.35
C VAL A 11 -18.82 -0.86 19.01
N GLU A 12 -18.22 0.05 19.76
CA GLU A 12 -18.94 1.21 20.28
C GLU A 12 -18.82 2.39 19.30
N GLN A 13 -19.97 2.91 18.89
CA GLN A 13 -20.07 4.15 18.10
C GLN A 13 -21.10 5.08 18.74
N ASN A 14 -20.71 6.34 18.96
CA ASN A 14 -21.61 7.39 19.45
C ASN A 14 -22.39 7.01 20.73
N GLY A 15 -21.80 6.19 21.60
CA GLY A 15 -22.43 5.72 22.85
C GLY A 15 -23.39 4.54 22.67
N SER A 16 -23.50 3.95 21.47
CA SER A 16 -24.25 2.72 21.20
C SER A 16 -23.30 1.59 20.82
N ALA A 17 -23.54 0.40 21.36
CA ALA A 17 -22.91 -0.81 20.87
C ALA A 17 -23.56 -1.22 19.53
N GLU A 18 -22.74 -1.47 18.52
CA GLU A 18 -23.17 -1.97 17.22
C GLU A 18 -22.49 -3.30 16.92
N ARG A 19 -23.21 -4.21 16.26
CA ARG A 19 -22.67 -5.48 15.80
C ARG A 19 -22.29 -5.41 14.33
N ILE A 20 -21.06 -5.81 14.04
CA ILE A 20 -20.56 -5.96 12.67
C ILE A 20 -20.39 -7.45 12.40
N ILE A 21 -21.15 -7.95 11.44
CA ILE A 21 -21.10 -9.34 10.98
C ILE A 21 -19.89 -9.52 10.07
N ILE A 22 -19.05 -10.49 10.41
CA ILE A 22 -17.84 -10.88 9.66
C ILE A 22 -18.23 -11.91 8.62
N GLY A 23 -18.15 -11.52 7.36
CA GLY A 23 -18.36 -12.40 6.22
C GLY A 23 -17.07 -13.12 5.80
N THR A 24 -16.72 -12.95 4.53
CA THR A 24 -15.64 -13.68 3.86
C THR A 24 -14.27 -13.04 4.10
N VAL A 25 -13.23 -13.86 4.14
CA VAL A 25 -11.84 -13.39 4.18
C VAL A 25 -11.47 -12.84 2.80
N MET A 26 -11.08 -11.57 2.74
CA MET A 26 -10.62 -10.92 1.50
C MET A 26 -9.13 -11.16 1.28
N GLN A 27 -8.33 -10.98 2.34
CA GLN A 27 -6.88 -11.11 2.28
C GLN A 27 -6.33 -11.61 3.60
N ARG A 28 -5.26 -12.43 3.53
CA ARG A 28 -4.53 -12.88 4.71
C ARG A 28 -3.04 -13.00 4.42
N ALA A 29 -2.25 -12.11 5.01
CA ALA A 29 -0.79 -12.18 4.92
C ALA A 29 -0.26 -13.25 5.88
N ARG A 30 0.21 -14.38 5.34
CA ARG A 30 0.81 -15.48 6.11
C ARG A 30 2.29 -15.15 6.37
N CYS A 31 2.59 -14.51 7.50
CA CYS A 31 3.96 -14.20 7.91
C CYS A 31 4.18 -14.42 9.41
N ILE A 32 5.39 -14.83 9.77
CA ILE A 32 5.83 -14.90 11.19
C ILE A 32 6.36 -13.53 11.63
N VAL A 33 7.11 -12.85 10.77
CA VAL A 33 7.65 -11.51 11.02
C VAL A 33 7.04 -10.55 10.01
N GLY A 34 6.18 -9.65 10.46
CA GLY A 34 5.45 -8.72 9.61
C GLY A 34 4.22 -8.15 10.31
N ARG A 35 3.32 -7.53 9.56
CA ARG A 35 2.04 -7.00 10.08
C ARG A 35 0.95 -8.08 10.20
N ALA A 36 1.14 -9.24 9.55
CA ALA A 36 0.15 -10.32 9.47
C ALA A 36 -1.27 -9.82 9.10
N THR A 37 -1.34 -8.80 8.23
CA THR A 37 -2.57 -8.12 7.85
C THR A 37 -3.62 -9.11 7.38
N THR A 38 -4.80 -9.04 7.97
CA THR A 38 -5.96 -9.83 7.56
C THR A 38 -7.13 -8.90 7.33
N CYS A 39 -7.79 -9.04 6.19
CA CYS A 39 -8.93 -8.22 5.82
C CYS A 39 -10.15 -9.11 5.58
N TRP A 40 -11.32 -8.67 6.06
CA TRP A 40 -12.60 -9.36 5.87
C TRP A 40 -13.62 -8.41 5.27
N LYS A 41 -14.47 -8.96 4.40
CA LYS A 41 -15.72 -8.30 4.05
C LYS A 41 -16.67 -8.49 5.22
N ALA A 42 -17.33 -7.41 5.60
CA ALA A 42 -18.24 -7.35 6.73
C ALA A 42 -19.45 -6.49 6.37
N HIS A 43 -20.42 -6.42 7.24
CA HIS A 43 -21.53 -5.48 7.17
C HIS A 43 -22.10 -5.28 8.57
N ARG A 44 -22.89 -4.22 8.76
CA ARG A 44 -23.61 -4.03 10.01
C ARG A 44 -24.75 -5.05 10.12
N GLU A 45 -25.03 -5.52 11.33
CA GLU A 45 -26.18 -6.40 11.60
C GLU A 45 -27.48 -5.70 11.13
N GLY A 46 -28.27 -6.41 10.32
CA GLY A 46 -29.49 -5.88 9.70
C GLY A 46 -29.31 -5.04 8.43
N HIS A 47 -28.06 -4.73 8.04
CA HIS A 47 -27.75 -3.88 6.87
C HIS A 47 -26.72 -4.51 5.92
N PRO A 48 -27.01 -5.67 5.30
CA PRO A 48 -26.08 -6.33 4.36
C PRO A 48 -25.78 -5.52 3.09
N GLU A 49 -26.64 -4.57 2.73
CA GLU A 49 -26.49 -3.64 1.61
C GLU A 49 -25.36 -2.61 1.81
N MET A 50 -24.92 -2.39 3.05
CA MET A 50 -23.82 -1.51 3.38
C MET A 50 -22.56 -2.32 3.71
N PRO A 51 -21.71 -2.64 2.71
CA PRO A 51 -20.49 -3.38 2.97
C PRO A 51 -19.55 -2.57 3.85
N LEU A 52 -18.82 -3.26 4.72
CA LEU A 52 -17.72 -2.76 5.51
C LEU A 52 -16.49 -3.63 5.25
N VAL A 53 -15.31 -3.10 5.55
CA VAL A 53 -14.07 -3.88 5.56
C VAL A 53 -13.44 -3.82 6.94
N ILE A 54 -13.20 -4.98 7.54
CA ILE A 54 -12.42 -5.09 8.77
C ILE A 54 -10.97 -5.39 8.36
N LYS A 55 -10.01 -4.60 8.87
CA LYS A 55 -8.57 -4.79 8.69
C LYS A 55 -7.93 -4.97 10.06
N ASP A 56 -7.40 -6.16 10.32
CA ASP A 56 -6.60 -6.45 11.50
C ASP A 56 -5.12 -6.46 11.11
N SER A 57 -4.27 -5.79 11.90
CA SER A 57 -2.82 -5.75 11.65
C SER A 57 -1.98 -5.53 12.92
N TRP A 58 -0.75 -6.03 12.91
CA TRP A 58 0.23 -5.84 13.98
C TRP A 58 1.11 -4.63 13.70
N GLN A 59 0.85 -3.54 14.41
CA GLN A 59 1.50 -2.25 14.20
C GLN A 59 2.47 -1.93 15.33
N TYR A 60 3.55 -1.21 15.01
CA TYR A 60 4.49 -0.74 16.03
C TYR A 60 3.81 0.26 16.96
N SER A 61 4.08 0.16 18.26
CA SER A 61 3.52 1.08 19.25
C SER A 61 4.02 2.51 19.09
N GLU A 62 5.18 2.70 18.46
CA GLU A 62 5.79 4.02 18.24
C GLU A 62 5.27 4.75 16.99
N ARG A 63 4.34 4.14 16.23
CA ARG A 63 3.76 4.71 15.02
C ARG A 63 2.37 5.25 15.30
N ASP A 64 2.02 6.32 14.58
CA ASP A 64 0.66 6.84 14.52
C ASP A 64 -0.31 5.73 14.08
N GLU A 65 -1.53 5.75 14.63
CA GLU A 65 -2.53 4.74 14.33
C GLU A 65 -3.20 5.04 12.99
N GLU A 66 -3.31 4.01 12.14
CA GLU A 66 -4.01 4.13 10.86
C GLU A 66 -5.44 4.63 11.04
N GLY A 67 -6.12 4.14 12.09
CA GLY A 67 -7.48 4.51 12.42
C GLY A 67 -7.64 6.00 12.69
N ASP A 68 -6.71 6.61 13.43
CA ASP A 68 -6.71 8.06 13.71
C ASP A 68 -6.53 8.88 12.44
N LEU A 69 -5.58 8.48 11.59
CA LEU A 69 -5.31 9.15 10.32
C LEU A 69 -6.54 9.12 9.41
N LEU A 70 -7.18 7.95 9.30
CA LEU A 70 -8.40 7.77 8.50
C LEU A 70 -9.59 8.54 9.08
N CYS A 71 -9.74 8.56 10.41
CA CYS A 71 -10.76 9.34 11.09
C CYS A 71 -10.62 10.82 10.76
N GLU A 72 -9.41 11.37 10.86
CA GLU A 72 -9.13 12.77 10.57
C GLU A 72 -9.31 13.12 9.08
N VAL A 73 -8.85 12.26 8.16
CA VAL A 73 -9.07 12.44 6.71
C VAL A 73 -10.56 12.45 6.37
N THR A 74 -11.33 11.53 6.96
CA THR A 74 -12.78 11.45 6.78
C THR A 74 -13.47 12.69 7.36
N ARG A 75 -13.06 13.15 8.54
CA ARG A 75 -13.59 14.36 9.20
C ARG A 75 -13.32 15.63 8.39
N LYS A 76 -12.19 15.71 7.69
CA LYS A 76 -11.88 16.81 6.76
C LYS A 76 -12.63 16.75 5.44
N GLY A 77 -13.44 15.71 5.20
CA GLY A 77 -14.21 15.55 3.97
C GLY A 77 -13.35 15.32 2.73
N VAL A 78 -12.15 14.75 2.90
CA VAL A 78 -11.30 14.38 1.78
C VAL A 78 -12.00 13.27 0.99
N VAL A 79 -12.31 13.56 -0.27
CA VAL A 79 -12.89 12.59 -1.19
C VAL A 79 -11.83 11.58 -1.65
N THR A 80 -12.24 10.44 -2.21
CA THR A 80 -11.34 9.48 -2.89
C THR A 80 -10.22 8.87 -2.02
N VAL A 81 -10.33 8.99 -0.69
CA VAL A 81 -9.66 8.13 0.30
C VAL A 81 -10.74 7.31 0.99
N VAL A 82 -10.42 6.07 1.37
CA VAL A 82 -11.34 5.21 2.10
C VAL A 82 -11.86 5.90 3.36
N ARG A 83 -13.18 5.84 3.55
CA ARG A 83 -13.88 6.46 4.67
C ARG A 83 -13.79 5.59 5.90
N TYR A 84 -13.46 6.26 7.00
CA TYR A 84 -13.42 5.68 8.33
C TYR A 84 -14.81 5.24 8.82
N TYR A 85 -14.85 4.09 9.49
CA TYR A 85 -16.01 3.67 10.30
C TYR A 85 -15.64 3.62 11.78
N HIS A 86 -14.66 2.80 12.14
CA HIS A 86 -14.27 2.57 13.55
C HIS A 86 -12.82 2.11 13.62
N HIS A 87 -12.15 2.29 14.76
CA HIS A 87 -10.88 1.62 15.04
C HIS A 87 -10.74 1.34 16.53
N GLU A 88 -9.95 0.32 16.84
CA GLU A 88 -9.65 -0.08 18.22
C GLU A 88 -8.28 -0.78 18.30
N ALA A 89 -7.66 -0.70 19.48
CA ALA A 89 -6.62 -1.64 19.88
C ALA A 89 -7.30 -2.89 20.44
N VAL A 90 -7.07 -4.03 19.81
CA VAL A 90 -7.74 -5.29 20.17
C VAL A 90 -7.32 -5.71 21.56
N THR A 91 -8.29 -6.10 22.39
CA THR A 91 -8.01 -6.65 23.73
C THR A 91 -8.35 -8.13 23.78
N VAL A 92 -7.51 -8.89 24.49
CA VAL A 92 -7.73 -10.30 24.82
C VAL A 92 -7.76 -10.41 26.34
N ARG A 93 -8.89 -10.85 26.90
CA ARG A 93 -9.11 -10.95 28.36
C ARG A 93 -8.92 -9.62 29.10
N GLY A 94 -9.33 -8.51 28.48
CA GLY A 94 -9.24 -7.17 29.07
C GLY A 94 -7.85 -6.53 29.01
N ILE A 95 -6.88 -7.15 28.33
CA ILE A 95 -5.52 -6.63 28.15
C ILE A 95 -5.26 -6.45 26.65
N TYR A 96 -4.55 -5.39 26.27
CA TYR A 96 -4.17 -5.17 24.86
C TYR A 96 -3.42 -6.37 24.29
N ASP A 97 -3.87 -6.83 23.13
CA ASP A 97 -3.24 -7.92 22.39
C ASP A 97 -1.93 -7.39 21.75
N ASP A 98 -0.82 -7.61 22.46
CA ASP A 98 0.50 -7.15 22.09
C ASP A 98 1.55 -8.28 22.07
N ILE A 99 2.68 -8.03 21.42
CA ILE A 99 3.72 -9.06 21.29
C ILE A 99 4.42 -9.32 22.63
N ARG A 100 4.64 -8.28 23.45
CA ARG A 100 5.46 -8.37 24.66
C ARG A 100 4.75 -9.13 25.78
N GLU A 101 3.55 -8.69 26.16
CA GLU A 101 2.81 -9.22 27.31
C GLU A 101 1.93 -10.40 26.89
N ASN A 102 1.22 -10.31 25.76
CA ASN A 102 0.24 -11.34 25.39
C ASN A 102 0.85 -12.51 24.61
N ILE A 103 1.70 -12.25 23.62
CA ILE A 103 2.30 -13.33 22.80
C ILE A 103 3.56 -13.92 23.43
N ARG A 104 4.40 -13.09 24.05
CA ARG A 104 5.67 -13.50 24.69
C ARG A 104 5.65 -13.41 26.21
N GLY A 105 4.50 -13.13 26.82
CA GLY A 105 4.35 -13.04 28.26
C GLY A 105 4.94 -14.25 28.97
N GLY A 106 5.75 -14.01 30.00
CA GLY A 106 6.41 -15.08 30.77
C GLY A 106 7.62 -15.73 30.10
N LEU A 107 7.95 -15.39 28.84
CA LEU A 107 9.17 -15.87 28.19
C LEU A 107 10.37 -15.00 28.59
N ASN A 108 11.29 -15.57 29.36
CA ASN A 108 12.57 -14.92 29.64
C ASN A 108 13.62 -15.35 28.60
N ASN A 109 13.82 -14.50 27.58
CA ASN A 109 14.78 -14.75 26.50
C ASN A 109 16.21 -14.97 26.99
N THR A 110 16.58 -14.49 28.17
CA THR A 110 17.92 -14.71 28.76
C THR A 110 18.18 -16.16 29.18
N LYS A 111 17.13 -16.97 29.33
CA LYS A 111 17.23 -18.41 29.65
C LYS A 111 17.30 -19.30 28.41
N ALA A 112 17.18 -18.75 27.20
CA ALA A 112 17.26 -19.55 25.99
C ALA A 112 18.70 -20.03 25.75
N THR A 113 18.87 -21.32 25.46
CA THR A 113 20.18 -21.97 25.21
C THR A 113 20.95 -21.33 24.04
N ASN A 114 20.24 -20.73 23.09
CA ASN A 114 20.80 -20.04 21.92
C ASN A 114 20.80 -18.49 22.08
N TYR A 115 20.62 -17.97 23.30
CA TYR A 115 20.68 -16.53 23.54
C TYR A 115 22.12 -16.04 23.37
N TRP A 116 22.40 -15.40 22.23
CA TRP A 116 23.66 -14.74 21.96
C TRP A 116 23.84 -13.58 22.94
N ARG A 117 24.56 -13.81 24.04
CA ARG A 117 25.17 -12.73 24.81
C ARG A 117 26.13 -12.02 23.87
N GLU A 118 25.88 -10.75 23.57
CA GLU A 118 26.85 -9.95 22.83
C GLU A 118 28.17 -9.93 23.61
N HIS A 119 29.21 -10.50 23.03
CA HIS A 119 30.56 -10.24 23.49
C HIS A 119 30.87 -8.75 23.24
N PRO A 120 31.43 -8.02 24.22
CA PRO A 120 31.86 -6.65 23.99
C PRO A 120 32.89 -6.66 22.86
N MET A 121 32.55 -6.08 21.70
CA MET A 121 33.51 -5.98 20.61
C MET A 121 34.61 -5.01 21.02
N SER A 122 35.84 -5.51 20.92
CA SER A 122 37.08 -4.76 21.06
C SER A 122 37.05 -3.50 20.20
N SER A 123 37.48 -2.38 20.78
CA SER A 123 37.58 -1.08 20.15
C SER A 123 38.46 -1.13 18.90
N SER A 124 37.89 -0.83 17.73
CA SER A 124 38.66 -0.43 16.55
C SER A 124 38.18 0.93 16.05
N SER A 125 39.17 1.81 15.90
CA SER A 125 39.18 3.21 15.50
C SER A 125 38.08 3.71 14.55
N ILE A 126 37.52 4.85 14.93
CA ILE A 126 36.56 5.69 14.21
C ILE A 126 37.18 6.23 12.92
N THR A 127 36.53 6.01 11.77
CA THR A 127 36.64 6.88 10.59
C THR A 127 35.27 7.49 10.32
N THR A 128 35.20 8.81 10.40
CA THR A 128 34.01 9.64 10.19
C THR A 128 33.56 9.62 8.73
N GLY A 129 32.35 9.10 8.47
CA GLY A 129 31.67 9.16 7.17
C GLY A 129 30.24 9.66 7.35
N THR A 130 29.90 10.72 6.62
CA THR A 130 28.67 11.52 6.68
C THR A 130 27.38 10.70 6.50
N SER A 131 26.44 10.88 7.45
CA SER A 131 25.10 10.28 7.44
C SER A 131 24.23 10.82 6.30
N ARG A 132 23.63 9.91 5.50
CA ARG A 132 22.49 10.20 4.61
C ARG A 132 21.33 9.31 5.03
N ASN A 133 20.23 9.93 5.47
CA ASN A 133 18.99 9.25 5.85
C ASN A 133 18.32 8.61 4.62
N SER A 134 18.31 7.28 4.53
CA SER A 134 17.49 6.52 3.57
C SER A 134 16.24 5.97 4.22
N CYS A 135 15.08 6.26 3.62
CA CYS A 135 13.80 5.67 3.96
C CYS A 135 13.78 4.19 3.55
N HIS A 136 13.61 3.27 4.51
CA HIS A 136 13.54 1.83 4.23
C HIS A 136 12.10 1.33 4.33
N SER A 137 11.56 0.84 3.20
CA SER A 137 10.32 0.07 3.14
C SER A 137 10.58 -1.42 3.41
N SER A 138 9.57 -2.09 3.94
CA SER A 138 9.60 -3.50 4.35
C SER A 138 9.72 -4.43 3.14
N ARG A 139 10.84 -5.13 2.98
CA ARG A 139 11.00 -6.19 1.95
C ARG A 139 9.95 -7.29 2.14
N LYS A 140 9.10 -7.55 1.14
CA LYS A 140 8.27 -8.77 1.05
C LYS A 140 9.14 -9.94 0.58
N ARG A 141 8.98 -11.13 1.18
CA ARG A 141 9.75 -12.36 0.84
C ARG A 141 9.02 -13.16 -0.26
N SER A 142 9.76 -13.69 -1.23
CA SER A 142 9.26 -14.63 -2.23
C SER A 142 8.88 -15.99 -1.61
N SER A 143 7.78 -16.59 -2.08
CA SER A 143 7.20 -17.84 -1.55
C SER A 143 7.85 -19.13 -2.06
N SER A 144 8.83 -19.08 -2.99
CA SER A 144 9.29 -20.28 -3.71
C SER A 144 10.70 -20.78 -3.38
N GLN A 145 11.35 -20.34 -2.30
CA GLN A 145 12.68 -20.86 -1.93
C GLN A 145 12.71 -21.46 -0.52
N THR A 146 12.34 -22.74 -0.43
CA THR A 146 12.42 -23.58 0.77
C THR A 146 13.81 -24.17 1.03
N GLY A 147 14.87 -23.70 0.34
CA GLY A 147 16.22 -24.25 0.50
C GLY A 147 17.38 -23.26 0.35
N ALA A 148 17.13 -21.95 0.23
CA ALA A 148 18.21 -20.98 0.13
C ALA A 148 18.88 -20.76 1.51
N PRO A 149 20.23 -20.65 1.57
CA PRO A 149 20.93 -20.24 2.78
C PRO A 149 20.35 -18.93 3.31
N LEU A 150 20.16 -18.84 4.62
CA LEU A 150 19.69 -17.62 5.26
C LEU A 150 20.65 -16.48 4.89
N PRO A 151 20.17 -15.34 4.36
CA PRO A 151 21.02 -14.18 4.21
C PRO A 151 21.54 -13.78 5.60
N PRO A 152 22.76 -13.20 5.69
CA PRO A 152 23.35 -12.79 6.96
C PRO A 152 22.34 -11.95 7.74
N SER A 153 22.21 -12.26 9.04
CA SER A 153 21.29 -11.58 9.93
C SER A 153 21.49 -10.07 9.82
N LYS A 154 20.42 -9.35 9.47
CA LYS A 154 20.45 -7.88 9.51
C LYS A 154 20.65 -7.45 10.97
N ARG A 155 21.86 -7.04 11.32
CA ARG A 155 22.16 -6.36 12.57
C ARG A 155 21.75 -4.89 12.44
N SER A 156 20.85 -4.51 13.34
CA SER A 156 20.67 -3.25 14.07
C SER A 156 20.77 -1.92 13.33
N TYR A 157 19.66 -1.17 13.41
CA TYR A 157 19.62 0.28 13.29
C TYR A 157 20.80 0.94 14.03
N SER A 158 21.33 2.01 13.45
CA SER A 158 22.20 2.98 14.11
C SER A 158 21.42 3.68 15.23
N THR A 159 21.36 3.06 16.40
CA THR A 159 21.09 3.73 17.67
C THR A 159 22.40 3.85 18.42
N SER A 160 22.68 5.05 18.92
CA SER A 160 23.81 5.36 19.81
C SER A 160 23.99 4.26 20.87
N PRO A 161 25.23 3.79 21.12
CA PRO A 161 25.47 2.62 21.97
C PRO A 161 25.34 3.01 23.44
N THR A 162 24.11 3.05 23.98
CA THR A 162 23.94 3.20 25.45
C THR A 162 22.59 2.76 26.02
N LYS A 163 21.67 2.18 25.25
CA LYS A 163 20.42 1.64 25.82
C LYS A 163 20.24 0.18 25.44
N VAL A 164 19.98 -0.65 26.46
CA VAL A 164 19.56 -2.05 26.34
C VAL A 164 18.54 -2.16 25.20
N VAL A 165 18.86 -2.94 24.17
CA VAL A 165 18.01 -3.07 22.98
C VAL A 165 16.73 -3.82 23.37
N SER A 166 15.71 -3.10 23.80
CA SER A 166 14.38 -3.67 24.00
C SER A 166 13.82 -4.02 22.62
N VAL A 167 13.32 -5.25 22.47
CA VAL A 167 12.71 -5.67 21.21
C VAL A 167 11.47 -4.80 20.96
N PRO A 168 11.33 -4.14 19.79
CA PRO A 168 10.19 -3.27 19.52
C PRO A 168 8.86 -4.01 19.74
N ASN A 169 7.90 -3.35 20.40
CA ASN A 169 6.58 -3.95 20.61
C ASN A 169 5.73 -3.78 19.36
N ARG A 170 4.75 -4.67 19.19
CA ARG A 170 3.64 -4.42 18.29
C ARG A 170 2.33 -4.71 18.99
N VAL A 171 1.36 -3.88 18.69
CA VAL A 171 -0.01 -3.99 19.18
C VAL A 171 -0.89 -4.40 18.01
N HIS A 172 -1.81 -5.32 18.27
CA HIS A 172 -2.84 -5.72 17.34
C HIS A 172 -3.90 -4.60 17.25
N ARG A 173 -3.97 -3.97 16.09
CA ARG A 173 -4.94 -2.92 15.79
C ARG A 173 -5.97 -3.41 14.78
N ARG A 174 -7.21 -3.00 15.00
CA ARG A 174 -8.33 -3.20 14.09
C ARG A 174 -8.83 -1.86 13.58
N VAL A 175 -9.03 -1.79 12.28
CA VAL A 175 -9.72 -0.68 11.62
C VAL A 175 -10.90 -1.24 10.84
N VAL A 176 -12.05 -0.57 10.95
CA VAL A 176 -13.26 -0.82 10.17
C VAL A 176 -13.43 0.35 9.19
N LEU A 177 -13.60 0.01 7.92
CA LEU A 177 -13.69 0.94 6.80
C LEU A 177 -15.07 0.83 6.14
N ARG A 178 -15.58 1.96 5.64
CA ARG A 178 -16.88 2.03 4.96
C ARG A 178 -16.83 1.61 3.50
N ASP A 179 -15.73 1.91 2.80
CA ASP A 179 -15.67 1.65 1.37
C ASP A 179 -15.12 0.26 1.08
N TYR A 180 -15.80 -0.45 0.18
CA TYR A 180 -15.43 -1.74 -0.35
C TYR A 180 -15.21 -1.63 -1.86
N GLY A 181 -14.10 -2.21 -2.32
CA GLY A 181 -13.74 -2.25 -3.73
C GLY A 181 -12.78 -3.40 -4.02
N LYS A 182 -12.44 -3.54 -5.30
CA LYS A 182 -11.40 -4.45 -5.79
C LYS A 182 -10.13 -3.65 -6.08
N ALA A 183 -8.98 -4.30 -6.06
CA ALA A 183 -7.74 -3.65 -6.50
C ALA A 183 -7.88 -3.16 -7.95
N ILE A 184 -7.30 -2.01 -8.27
CA ILE A 184 -7.50 -1.31 -9.55
C ILE A 184 -7.17 -2.18 -10.78
N HIS A 185 -6.22 -3.10 -10.66
CA HIS A 185 -5.85 -4.02 -11.74
C HIS A 185 -6.94 -5.03 -12.11
N LYS A 186 -8.02 -5.11 -11.32
CA LYS A 186 -9.21 -5.94 -11.56
C LYS A 186 -10.37 -5.16 -12.20
N ALA A 187 -10.14 -3.93 -12.64
CA ALA A 187 -11.14 -3.13 -13.35
C ALA A 187 -11.66 -3.88 -14.58
N SER A 188 -12.99 -3.92 -14.76
CA SER A 188 -13.65 -4.75 -15.79
C SER A 188 -13.25 -4.41 -17.23
N SER A 189 -12.82 -3.16 -17.46
CA SER A 189 -12.45 -2.65 -18.77
C SER A 189 -11.26 -1.69 -18.72
N ARG A 190 -10.66 -1.43 -19.88
CA ARG A 190 -9.63 -0.37 -20.05
C ARG A 190 -10.17 1.00 -19.65
N LEU A 191 -11.41 1.30 -20.02
CA LEU A 191 -12.06 2.55 -19.65
C LEU A 191 -12.17 2.66 -18.12
N ALA A 192 -12.68 1.62 -17.46
CA ALA A 192 -12.81 1.58 -16.01
C ALA A 192 -11.45 1.76 -15.30
N LEU A 193 -10.39 1.12 -15.82
CA LEU A 193 -9.02 1.31 -15.32
C LEU A 193 -8.56 2.76 -15.41
N LEU A 194 -8.76 3.41 -16.57
CA LEU A 194 -8.33 4.79 -16.80
C LEU A 194 -9.12 5.78 -15.94
N THR A 195 -10.44 5.62 -15.86
CA THR A 195 -11.31 6.45 -15.02
C THR A 195 -10.94 6.31 -13.54
N ALA A 196 -10.77 5.07 -13.04
CA ALA A 196 -10.38 4.86 -11.65
C ALA A 196 -8.99 5.44 -11.32
N LEU A 197 -8.06 5.39 -12.27
CA LEU A 197 -6.73 5.99 -12.09
C LEU A 197 -6.79 7.52 -12.09
N GLU A 198 -7.63 8.11 -12.94
CA GLU A 198 -7.89 9.55 -12.99
C GLU A 198 -8.44 10.05 -11.65
N ASP A 199 -9.46 9.39 -11.13
CA ASP A 199 -10.06 9.70 -9.84
C ASP A 199 -9.06 9.55 -8.69
N CYS A 200 -8.27 8.46 -8.68
CA CYS A 200 -7.22 8.26 -7.67
C CYS A 200 -6.13 9.35 -7.71
N ILE A 201 -5.83 9.89 -8.90
CA ILE A 201 -4.91 11.03 -9.03
C ILE A 201 -5.53 12.29 -8.39
N GLY A 202 -6.80 12.59 -8.70
CA GLY A 202 -7.52 13.68 -8.04
C GLY A 202 -7.64 13.47 -6.52
N GLY A 203 -7.73 12.22 -6.10
CA GLY A 203 -7.79 11.80 -4.71
C GLY A 203 -6.48 11.74 -3.97
N HIS A 204 -5.36 11.88 -4.66
CA HIS A 204 -4.06 12.10 -4.04
C HIS A 204 -3.77 13.59 -3.90
N GLU A 205 -4.22 14.39 -4.87
CA GLU A 205 -4.14 15.86 -4.87
C GLU A 205 -4.89 16.49 -3.68
N SER A 206 -6.10 16.00 -3.38
CA SER A 206 -6.95 16.57 -2.31
C SER A 206 -6.44 16.36 -0.86
N PRO A 207 -6.01 15.16 -0.41
CA PRO A 207 -5.42 14.99 0.91
C PRO A 207 -4.11 15.75 1.06
N HIS A 208 -3.32 15.89 -0.01
CA HIS A 208 -2.09 16.68 0.02
C HIS A 208 -2.37 18.14 0.41
N ALA A 209 -3.42 18.74 -0.16
CA ALA A 209 -3.91 20.06 0.23
C ALA A 209 -4.41 20.11 1.70
N ALA A 210 -4.87 18.98 2.24
CA ALA A 210 -5.32 18.84 3.63
C ALA A 210 -4.19 18.48 4.62
N GLY A 211 -2.93 18.42 4.16
CA GLY A 211 -1.74 18.11 4.96
C GLY A 211 -1.42 16.61 5.10
N PHE A 212 -2.05 15.76 4.29
CA PHE A 212 -1.84 14.31 4.27
C PHE A 212 -1.15 13.88 2.98
N LEU A 213 0.06 13.36 3.07
CA LEU A 213 0.72 12.75 1.91
C LEU A 213 0.61 11.22 1.97
N HIS A 214 -0.14 10.64 1.03
CA HIS A 214 -0.16 9.20 0.82
C HIS A 214 1.14 8.77 0.11
N ARG A 215 1.95 7.93 0.75
CA ARG A 215 3.28 7.52 0.23
C ARG A 215 3.36 6.09 -0.31
N ASP A 216 2.27 5.35 -0.25
CA ASP A 216 2.25 3.96 -0.74
C ASP A 216 1.31 3.79 -1.94
N ILE A 217 1.61 4.51 -3.02
CA ILE A 217 0.88 4.38 -4.28
C ILE A 217 1.33 3.08 -4.96
N SER A 218 0.48 2.06 -4.89
CA SER A 218 0.72 0.75 -5.48
C SER A 218 -0.57 0.15 -6.04
N ILE A 219 -0.44 -0.84 -6.93
CA ILE A 219 -1.57 -1.54 -7.56
C ILE A 219 -2.59 -2.13 -6.58
N ASN A 220 -2.17 -2.40 -5.34
CA ASN A 220 -3.01 -3.02 -4.31
C ASN A 220 -3.66 -1.99 -3.39
N ASN A 221 -3.20 -0.74 -3.44
CA ASN A 221 -3.67 0.34 -2.59
C ASN A 221 -4.58 1.33 -3.34
N LEU A 222 -4.68 1.18 -4.67
CA LEU A 222 -5.70 1.83 -5.49
C LEU A 222 -6.87 0.88 -5.65
N MET A 223 -8.06 1.34 -5.32
CA MET A 223 -9.28 0.54 -5.33
C MET A 223 -10.27 1.06 -6.36
N ILE A 224 -11.08 0.15 -6.91
CA ILE A 224 -12.18 0.44 -7.83
C ILE A 224 -13.46 -0.26 -7.34
N ASN A 225 -14.58 0.47 -7.41
CA ASN A 225 -15.94 0.00 -7.23
C ASN A 225 -16.74 0.30 -8.50
N GLU A 226 -17.09 -0.76 -9.23
CA GLU A 226 -17.88 -0.68 -10.48
C GLU A 226 -19.34 -1.09 -10.26
N ASP A 227 -19.73 -1.25 -8.99
CA ASP A 227 -21.09 -1.60 -8.59
C ASP A 227 -21.82 -0.32 -8.18
N ASP A 228 -22.73 0.13 -9.04
CA ASP A 228 -23.53 1.35 -8.86
C ASP A 228 -24.53 1.22 -7.69
N GLU A 229 -24.87 -0.01 -7.27
CA GLU A 229 -25.72 -0.25 -6.10
C GLU A 229 -24.93 -0.17 -4.79
N ASN A 230 -23.59 -0.29 -4.85
CA ASN A 230 -22.72 -0.21 -3.69
C ASN A 230 -22.42 1.26 -3.33
N PRO A 231 -22.75 1.72 -2.10
CA PRO A 231 -22.56 3.11 -1.67
C PRO A 231 -21.09 3.53 -1.45
N SER A 232 -20.13 2.66 -1.80
CA SER A 232 -18.70 2.93 -1.73
C SER A 232 -18.27 3.91 -2.81
N TRP A 233 -17.18 4.65 -2.58
CA TRP A 233 -16.58 5.47 -3.63
C TRP A 233 -16.27 4.67 -4.91
N PRO A 234 -16.52 5.20 -6.11
CA PRO A 234 -16.21 4.52 -7.39
C PRO A 234 -14.72 4.14 -7.50
N SER A 235 -13.86 4.91 -6.88
CA SER A 235 -12.43 4.67 -6.78
C SER A 235 -11.85 5.40 -5.57
N PHE A 236 -10.87 4.79 -4.93
CA PHE A 236 -10.32 5.34 -3.68
C PHE A 236 -8.96 4.76 -3.31
N LEU A 237 -8.21 5.52 -2.51
CA LEU A 237 -6.95 5.12 -1.91
C LEU A 237 -7.17 4.41 -0.57
N ILE A 238 -6.40 3.36 -0.30
CA ILE A 238 -6.33 2.66 1.00
C ILE A 238 -4.90 2.61 1.53
N ASP A 239 -4.75 2.28 2.82
CA ASP A 239 -3.46 2.08 3.51
C ASP A 239 -2.67 3.38 3.79
N LEU A 240 -3.19 4.16 4.75
CA LEU A 240 -2.54 5.39 5.24
C LEU A 240 -1.43 5.15 6.28
N ASP A 241 -1.08 3.90 6.55
CA ASP A 241 -0.05 3.48 7.52
C ASP A 241 1.32 4.11 7.31
N LEU A 242 1.63 4.49 6.06
CA LEU A 242 2.89 5.14 5.69
C LEU A 242 2.72 6.63 5.42
N SER A 243 1.51 7.18 5.60
CA SER A 243 1.29 8.61 5.44
C SER A 243 2.08 9.39 6.48
N ARG A 244 2.42 10.62 6.14
CA ARG A 244 3.02 11.58 7.07
C ARG A 244 2.33 12.91 6.94
N SER A 245 2.10 13.52 8.09
CA SER A 245 1.75 14.93 8.16
C SER A 245 2.99 15.76 7.79
N ASN A 246 2.78 16.78 6.96
CA ASN A 246 3.75 17.85 6.76
C ASN A 246 5.09 17.48 6.08
N GLU A 247 5.15 16.38 5.32
CA GLU A 247 6.32 16.02 4.48
C GLU A 247 5.99 16.09 2.99
N GLN A 248 6.86 16.74 2.22
CA GLN A 248 6.74 16.89 0.77
C GLN A 248 7.59 15.84 0.03
N CYS A 249 7.02 15.11 -0.93
CA CYS A 249 7.77 14.12 -1.72
C CYS A 249 7.38 14.17 -3.22
N PRO A 250 8.17 14.84 -4.09
CA PRO A 250 7.89 14.96 -5.53
C PRO A 250 7.89 13.64 -6.32
N LEU A 251 8.28 12.52 -5.68
CA LEU A 251 8.36 11.21 -6.32
C LEU A 251 7.00 10.51 -6.39
N GLU A 252 6.08 10.81 -5.46
CA GLU A 252 4.79 10.10 -5.35
C GLU A 252 3.86 10.40 -6.54
N GLN A 253 3.90 11.62 -7.08
CA GLN A 253 3.11 12.01 -8.25
C GLN A 253 3.40 11.13 -9.47
N ARG A 254 4.60 10.53 -9.54
CA ARG A 254 5.04 9.68 -10.66
C ARG A 254 4.68 8.21 -10.46
N SER A 255 4.28 7.81 -9.26
CA SER A 255 3.95 6.42 -8.95
C SER A 255 2.72 5.93 -9.74
N PHE A 256 1.76 6.81 -10.04
CA PHE A 256 0.60 6.49 -10.88
C PHE A 256 0.98 6.02 -12.30
N PHE A 257 1.98 6.64 -12.92
CA PHE A 257 2.50 6.18 -14.20
C PHE A 257 3.02 4.74 -14.11
N TRP A 258 3.78 4.44 -13.05
CA TRP A 258 4.33 3.11 -12.86
C TRP A 258 3.26 2.06 -12.53
N VAL A 259 2.19 2.44 -11.84
CA VAL A 259 1.03 1.57 -11.63
C VAL A 259 0.40 1.19 -12.97
N LEU A 260 0.07 2.17 -13.82
CA LEU A 260 -0.51 1.90 -15.14
C LEU A 260 0.42 1.06 -16.02
N PHE A 261 1.70 1.44 -16.09
CA PHE A 261 2.71 0.70 -16.85
C PHE A 261 2.84 -0.76 -16.39
N TRP A 262 2.80 -1.00 -15.08
CA TRP A 262 2.87 -2.35 -14.51
C TRP A 262 1.63 -3.17 -14.86
N VAL A 263 0.42 -2.58 -14.75
CA VAL A 263 -0.83 -3.26 -15.14
C VAL A 263 -0.80 -3.67 -16.62
N CYS A 264 -0.33 -2.80 -17.51
CA CYS A 264 -0.25 -3.08 -18.95
C CYS A 264 0.70 -4.22 -19.31
N ILE A 265 1.69 -4.50 -18.48
CA ILE A 265 2.64 -5.62 -18.68
C ILE A 265 2.07 -6.92 -18.14
N HIS A 266 1.38 -6.87 -17.00
CA HIS A 266 1.09 -8.03 -16.18
C HIS A 266 -0.34 -8.57 -16.30
N TYR A 267 -1.27 -7.90 -16.97
CA TYR A 267 -2.65 -8.38 -17.08
C TYR A 267 -3.18 -8.37 -18.51
N ASN A 268 -3.75 -9.50 -18.94
CA ASN A 268 -4.52 -9.62 -20.18
C ASN A 268 -6.00 -9.26 -19.93
N SER A 269 -6.50 -9.45 -18.71
CA SER A 269 -7.85 -9.14 -18.25
C SER A 269 -7.88 -9.12 -16.71
N PRO A 270 -8.99 -8.76 -16.04
CA PRO A 270 -9.10 -8.73 -14.58
C PRO A 270 -8.65 -10.02 -13.87
N ASP A 271 -8.88 -11.16 -14.53
CA ASP A 271 -8.66 -12.50 -13.97
C ASP A 271 -7.48 -13.23 -14.62
N GLU A 272 -6.87 -12.66 -15.67
CA GLU A 272 -5.78 -13.28 -16.41
C GLU A 272 -4.48 -12.47 -16.28
N GLY A 273 -3.76 -12.73 -15.19
CA GLY A 273 -2.43 -12.17 -14.95
C GLY A 273 -1.31 -13.02 -15.56
N LYS A 274 -0.30 -12.36 -16.15
CA LYS A 274 0.99 -12.95 -16.49
C LYS A 274 2.08 -12.32 -15.63
N VAL A 275 3.00 -13.14 -15.10
CA VAL A 275 4.15 -12.63 -14.36
C VAL A 275 5.32 -12.47 -15.33
N VAL A 276 5.68 -11.23 -15.66
CA VAL A 276 6.92 -10.92 -16.37
C VAL A 276 8.05 -10.75 -15.35
N PRO A 277 9.00 -11.70 -15.23
CA PRO A 277 9.97 -11.71 -14.13
C PRO A 277 10.83 -10.45 -14.03
N ARG A 278 11.08 -9.78 -15.15
CA ARG A 278 11.84 -8.52 -15.19
C ARG A 278 11.17 -7.42 -14.35
N PHE A 279 9.84 -7.32 -14.42
CA PHE A 279 9.07 -6.25 -13.79
C PHE A 279 8.44 -6.69 -12.46
N ASP A 280 8.21 -7.99 -12.26
CA ASP A 280 7.76 -8.52 -10.96
C ASP A 280 8.79 -8.29 -9.83
N LYS A 281 10.09 -8.28 -10.18
CA LYS A 281 11.16 -7.92 -9.24
C LYS A 281 10.96 -6.56 -8.58
N TRP A 282 10.23 -5.63 -9.20
CA TRP A 282 9.96 -4.31 -8.62
C TRP A 282 9.17 -4.36 -7.32
N ASN A 283 8.41 -5.44 -7.07
CA ASN A 283 7.70 -5.67 -5.81
C ASN A 283 8.66 -5.94 -4.62
N PHE A 284 9.92 -6.28 -4.91
CA PHE A 284 10.87 -6.81 -3.92
C PHE A 284 12.25 -6.12 -3.95
N ALA A 285 12.57 -5.44 -5.05
CA ALA A 285 13.80 -4.69 -5.22
C ALA A 285 13.93 -3.59 -4.15
N ASP A 286 15.17 -3.27 -3.77
CA ASP A 286 15.39 -2.12 -2.90
C ASP A 286 15.26 -0.80 -3.69
N THR A 287 15.19 0.31 -2.95
CA THR A 287 14.87 1.62 -3.51
C THR A 287 15.87 2.08 -4.58
N GLU A 288 17.16 1.73 -4.44
CA GLU A 288 18.20 2.13 -5.38
C GLU A 288 18.14 1.29 -6.66
N GLU A 289 18.04 -0.03 -6.53
CA GLU A 289 17.86 -0.93 -7.67
C GLU A 289 16.57 -0.61 -8.44
N LEU A 290 15.47 -0.36 -7.73
CA LEU A 290 14.19 0.02 -8.32
C LEU A 290 14.29 1.35 -9.07
N ALA A 291 14.97 2.34 -8.51
CA ALA A 291 15.16 3.64 -9.15
C ALA A 291 16.00 3.51 -10.43
N LEU A 292 17.11 2.77 -10.39
CA LEU A 292 17.96 2.53 -11.56
C LEU A 292 17.21 1.77 -12.65
N SER A 293 16.45 0.73 -12.28
CA SER A 293 15.65 -0.05 -13.24
C SER A 293 14.58 0.81 -13.91
N LYS A 294 13.90 1.68 -13.16
CA LYS A 294 12.89 2.60 -13.68
C LYS A 294 13.50 3.66 -14.60
N THR A 295 14.64 4.22 -14.22
CA THR A 295 15.39 5.16 -15.07
C THR A 295 15.76 4.50 -16.39
N GLY A 296 16.27 3.26 -16.37
CA GLY A 296 16.61 2.51 -17.57
C GLY A 296 15.45 2.40 -18.57
N VAL A 297 14.25 2.07 -18.09
CA VAL A 297 13.03 1.96 -18.92
C VAL A 297 12.62 3.30 -19.55
N ASN A 298 12.90 4.42 -18.87
CA ASN A 298 12.46 5.75 -19.28
C ASN A 298 13.57 6.61 -19.91
N SER A 299 14.74 6.04 -20.19
CA SER A 299 15.92 6.80 -20.65
C SER A 299 15.67 7.50 -21.99
N ASN A 300 15.06 6.79 -22.95
CA ASN A 300 14.79 7.25 -24.31
C ASN A 300 13.42 6.75 -24.80
N GLU A 301 12.74 7.55 -25.62
CA GLU A 301 11.42 7.23 -26.20
C GLU A 301 11.45 5.96 -27.07
N GLY A 302 12.46 5.80 -27.92
CA GLY A 302 12.59 4.60 -28.76
C GLY A 302 12.75 3.32 -27.94
N ASP A 303 13.53 3.37 -26.85
CA ASP A 303 13.68 2.25 -25.94
C ASP A 303 12.40 1.95 -25.17
N PHE A 304 11.70 2.99 -24.73
CA PHE A 304 10.41 2.85 -24.08
C PHE A 304 9.38 2.16 -24.98
N LEU A 305 9.23 2.63 -26.22
CA LEU A 305 8.29 2.04 -27.19
C LEU A 305 8.64 0.58 -27.49
N ARG A 306 9.92 0.27 -27.72
CA ARG A 306 10.38 -1.10 -27.92
C ARG A 306 10.07 -2.00 -26.71
N ILE A 307 10.27 -1.50 -25.49
CA ILE A 307 9.93 -2.23 -24.27
C ILE A 307 8.41 -2.44 -24.17
N ALA A 308 7.62 -1.39 -24.43
CA ALA A 308 6.17 -1.45 -24.36
C ALA A 308 5.59 -2.44 -25.39
N GLU A 309 6.00 -2.37 -26.65
CA GLU A 309 5.56 -3.27 -27.72
C GLU A 309 5.90 -4.74 -27.43
N ALA A 310 7.08 -5.00 -26.85
CA ALA A 310 7.53 -6.34 -26.52
C ALA A 310 6.84 -6.93 -25.28
N ASN A 311 6.44 -6.11 -24.30
CA ASN A 311 6.01 -6.60 -22.99
C ASN A 311 4.52 -6.38 -22.70
N PHE A 312 3.90 -5.35 -23.26
CA PHE A 312 2.49 -5.07 -23.01
C PHE A 312 1.63 -6.21 -23.54
N THR A 313 0.59 -6.52 -22.79
CA THR A 313 -0.39 -7.53 -23.18
C THR A 313 -1.18 -7.07 -24.41
N SER A 314 -1.70 -8.02 -25.17
CA SER A 314 -2.51 -7.73 -26.37
C SER A 314 -3.67 -6.79 -26.02
N TYR A 315 -4.29 -6.99 -24.86
CA TYR A 315 -5.38 -6.18 -24.34
C TYR A 315 -5.00 -4.71 -24.14
N TYR A 316 -3.82 -4.43 -23.56
CA TYR A 316 -3.38 -3.07 -23.28
C TYR A 316 -2.50 -2.44 -24.37
N ARG A 317 -2.22 -3.14 -25.48
CA ARG A 317 -1.46 -2.59 -26.62
C ARG A 317 -2.02 -1.26 -27.17
N PRO A 318 -3.33 -1.05 -27.28
CA PRO A 318 -3.87 0.25 -27.74
C PRO A 318 -3.49 1.44 -26.85
N LEU A 319 -3.11 1.19 -25.58
CA LEU A 319 -2.68 2.25 -24.67
C LEU A 319 -1.22 2.69 -24.86
N ILE A 320 -0.42 2.04 -25.72
CA ILE A 320 1.02 2.36 -25.86
C ILE A 320 1.25 3.84 -26.18
N ALA A 321 0.49 4.41 -27.13
CA ALA A 321 0.61 5.81 -27.52
C ALA A 321 0.25 6.75 -26.35
N TRP A 322 -0.83 6.42 -25.63
CA TRP A 322 -1.31 7.19 -24.47
C TRP A 322 -0.35 7.14 -23.29
N ILE A 323 0.22 5.96 -23.00
CA ILE A 323 1.21 5.80 -21.93
C ILE A 323 2.52 6.50 -22.29
N ASN A 324 2.93 6.48 -23.56
CA ASN A 324 4.09 7.26 -23.99
C ASN A 324 3.83 8.78 -23.90
N ARG A 325 2.61 9.24 -24.19
CA ARG A 325 2.22 10.64 -23.94
C ARG A 325 2.27 10.98 -22.45
N LEU A 326 1.72 10.12 -21.59
CA LEU A 326 1.79 10.27 -20.13
C LEU A 326 3.25 10.30 -19.65
N ARG A 327 4.11 9.42 -20.17
CA ARG A 327 5.55 9.37 -19.87
C ARG A 327 6.24 10.71 -20.15
N ARG A 328 5.99 11.31 -21.32
CA ARG A 328 6.57 12.61 -21.69
C ARG A 328 6.14 13.72 -20.72
N THR A 329 4.90 13.68 -20.26
CA THR A 329 4.35 14.63 -19.29
C THR A 329 4.93 14.44 -17.89
N VAL A 330 5.08 13.19 -17.43
CA VAL A 330 5.60 12.88 -16.09
C VAL A 330 7.13 13.03 -16.01
N PHE A 331 7.83 12.86 -17.13
CA PHE A 331 9.30 12.88 -17.19
C PHE A 331 9.85 13.72 -18.37
N PRO A 332 9.67 15.05 -18.34
CA PRO A 332 10.29 15.93 -19.32
C PRO A 332 11.82 15.84 -19.20
N ASN A 333 12.51 15.63 -20.33
CA ASN A 333 13.98 15.63 -20.47
C ASN A 333 14.75 14.51 -19.74
N SER A 334 14.14 13.34 -19.50
CA SER A 334 14.81 12.15 -18.90
C SER A 334 15.48 12.40 -17.54
N GLY A 335 15.16 13.53 -16.88
CA GLY A 335 15.92 14.11 -15.78
C GLY A 335 15.08 14.35 -14.52
N ARG A 336 15.72 14.14 -13.38
CA ARG A 336 15.19 14.23 -12.02
C ARG A 336 14.56 15.61 -11.75
N TRP A 337 13.26 15.68 -11.50
CA TRP A 337 12.67 16.95 -11.06
C TRP A 337 13.26 17.41 -9.73
N VAL A 338 13.61 18.70 -9.67
CA VAL A 338 14.12 19.39 -8.47
C VAL A 338 13.01 20.20 -7.78
N ARG A 339 11.89 20.46 -8.46
CA ARG A 339 10.70 21.15 -7.95
C ARG A 339 9.42 20.48 -8.43
N GLU A 340 8.34 20.64 -7.66
CA GLU A 340 7.00 20.19 -8.03
C GLU A 340 6.47 20.95 -9.23
N ASP A 341 5.69 20.26 -10.05
CA ASP A 341 4.93 20.85 -11.15
C ASP A 341 3.47 20.84 -10.73
N GLU A 342 3.00 21.99 -10.26
CA GLU A 342 1.63 22.19 -9.75
C GLU A 342 0.55 21.81 -10.78
N GLY A 343 0.89 21.79 -12.09
CA GLY A 343 -0.03 21.38 -13.15
C GLY A 343 0.08 19.91 -13.57
N LEU A 344 0.96 19.11 -12.95
CA LEU A 344 1.20 17.73 -13.38
C LEU A 344 -0.05 16.86 -13.25
N TYR A 345 -0.75 16.91 -12.13
CA TYR A 345 -1.98 16.12 -11.93
C TYR A 345 -3.08 16.49 -12.91
N ALA A 346 -3.30 17.78 -13.16
CA ALA A 346 -4.25 18.23 -14.17
C ALA A 346 -3.92 17.67 -15.57
N ARG A 347 -2.65 17.73 -15.99
CA ARG A 347 -2.22 17.19 -17.29
C ARG A 347 -2.30 15.66 -17.36
N MET A 348 -1.96 14.96 -16.28
CA MET A 348 -2.10 13.50 -16.21
C MET A 348 -3.56 13.08 -16.36
N ARG A 349 -4.48 13.72 -15.60
CA ARG A 349 -5.92 13.45 -15.69
C ARG A 349 -6.46 13.71 -17.09
N GLN A 350 -6.09 14.84 -17.70
CA GLN A 350 -6.48 15.15 -19.08
C GLN A 350 -6.06 14.06 -20.08
N ILE A 351 -4.83 13.54 -19.98
CA ILE A 351 -4.36 12.46 -20.87
C ILE A 351 -5.17 11.18 -20.68
N LEU A 352 -5.52 10.82 -19.44
CA LEU A 352 -6.33 9.64 -19.14
C LEU A 352 -7.77 9.80 -19.69
N GLN A 353 -8.38 10.98 -19.54
CA GLN A 353 -9.69 11.29 -20.11
C GLN A 353 -9.70 11.19 -21.64
N GLU A 354 -8.69 11.75 -22.31
CA GLU A 354 -8.56 11.69 -23.76
C GLU A 354 -8.37 10.25 -24.24
N ALA A 355 -7.56 9.45 -23.52
CA ALA A 355 -7.38 8.03 -23.79
C ALA A 355 -8.69 7.24 -23.62
N GLY A 356 -9.49 7.53 -22.60
CA GLY A 356 -10.78 6.90 -22.39
C GLY A 356 -11.78 7.19 -23.52
N LYS A 357 -11.82 8.43 -24.01
CA LYS A 357 -12.66 8.82 -25.16
C LYS A 357 -12.26 8.10 -26.44
N ASP A 358 -10.96 8.00 -26.72
CA ASP A 358 -10.41 7.30 -27.89
C ASP A 358 -10.75 5.80 -27.86
N LEU A 359 -10.63 5.15 -26.70
CA LEU A 359 -11.02 3.75 -26.54
C LEU A 359 -12.52 3.52 -26.75
N ASN A 360 -13.38 4.41 -26.22
CA ASN A 360 -14.82 4.31 -26.44
C ASN A 360 -15.19 4.45 -27.91
N LEU A 361 -14.49 5.29 -28.67
CA LEU A 361 -14.70 5.43 -30.12
C LEU A 361 -14.18 4.22 -30.92
N ALA A 362 -13.19 3.49 -30.41
CA ALA A 362 -12.63 2.31 -31.05
C ALA A 362 -13.41 1.00 -30.71
N GLU A 363 -14.19 1.01 -29.63
CA GLU A 363 -15.00 -0.13 -29.17
C GLU A 363 -16.49 -0.02 -29.56
N ALA A 364 -16.95 1.16 -30.00
CA ALA A 364 -18.28 1.42 -30.57
C ALA A 364 -18.33 1.17 -32.07
#